data_AF-A0AAD6UVB4-F1
#
_entry.id   AF-A0AAD6UVB4-F1
#
_cell.length_a   1.000
_cell.length_b   1.000
_cell.length_c   1.000
_cell.angle_alpha   90.00
_cell.angle_beta   90.00
_cell.angle_gamma   90.00
#
_symmetry.space_group_name_H-M   'P 1'
#
loop_
_entity.id
_entity.type
_entity.pdbx_description
1 polymer ?
#
loop_
_entity_poly.entity_id
_entity_poly.type
_entity_poly.pdbx_seq_one_letter_code
_entity_poly.pdbx_strand_id
1 'polypeptide(L)'
;MRQKNAACNGRTSLSPCPKNVLDNSNSGTVANNPVISQIFNSPETFNQQWQFNLNATTGFYTIGNGVSGGNALFLSYPAATTPNMLKTFDQASMQLGGQALNFIVDCTGSNTAFILDAVFETALTSWAQESSTITPVTYEGFDGRPEQVWTFLD
;
A
#
# COMPACT_ATOMS: atom_id res chain seq x y z
N MET A 1 -4.82 -26.16 -18.65
CA MET A 1 -3.61 -26.73 -18.00
C MET A 1 -2.49 -25.70 -18.01
N ARG A 2 -2.26 -25.05 -16.85
CA ARG A 2 -0.98 -24.68 -16.24
C ARG A 2 -1.31 -23.78 -15.03
N GLN A 3 -1.41 -24.41 -13.86
CA GLN A 3 -1.21 -23.73 -12.59
C GLN A 3 0.20 -23.13 -12.56
N LYS A 4 0.32 -21.90 -12.07
CA LYS A 4 1.50 -21.40 -11.37
C LYS A 4 1.04 -20.61 -10.14
N ASN A 5 0.46 -21.33 -9.19
CA ASN A 5 0.60 -21.00 -7.77
C ASN A 5 2.02 -21.43 -7.39
N ALA A 6 2.96 -20.50 -7.29
CA ALA A 6 4.29 -20.78 -6.78
C ALA A 6 4.86 -19.53 -6.13
N ALA A 7 4.44 -19.27 -4.90
CA ALA A 7 5.25 -18.57 -3.92
C ALA A 7 5.08 -19.13 -2.51
N CYS A 8 3.91 -19.70 -2.15
CA CYS A 8 3.66 -20.11 -0.75
C CYS A 8 2.97 -21.48 -0.51
N ASN A 9 2.92 -22.41 -1.48
CA ASN A 9 2.21 -23.69 -1.30
C ASN A 9 3.11 -24.94 -1.26
N GLY A 10 4.09 -24.97 -0.35
CA GLY A 10 4.95 -26.16 -0.24
C GLY A 10 5.80 -26.34 1.01
N ARG A 11 5.62 -25.56 2.09
CA ARG A 11 6.35 -25.78 3.34
C ARG A 11 5.40 -26.04 4.51
N THR A 12 5.02 -27.30 4.65
CA THR A 12 4.61 -27.88 5.93
C THR A 12 5.84 -27.97 6.84
N SER A 13 6.23 -26.87 7.49
CA SER A 13 7.03 -26.80 8.74
C SER A 13 7.67 -25.41 8.92
N LEU A 14 7.13 -24.65 9.88
CA LEU A 14 7.83 -23.74 10.79
C LEU A 14 8.79 -22.68 10.23
N SER A 15 8.32 -21.87 9.28
CA SER A 15 8.74 -20.46 9.21
C SER A 15 7.61 -19.65 8.58
N PRO A 16 7.03 -18.66 9.27
CA PRO A 16 6.08 -17.77 8.60
C PRO A 16 6.84 -17.10 7.46
N CYS A 17 6.28 -17.12 6.24
CA CYS A 17 6.73 -16.21 5.19
C CYS A 17 6.83 -14.81 5.83
N PRO A 18 7.94 -14.08 5.63
CA PRO A 18 8.06 -12.74 6.18
C PRO A 18 6.81 -11.95 5.77
N LYS A 19 6.05 -11.46 6.75
CA LYS A 19 4.93 -10.58 6.47
C LYS A 19 5.52 -9.27 5.97
N ASN A 20 5.36 -8.98 4.68
CA ASN A 20 5.70 -7.67 4.19
C ASN A 20 4.59 -6.70 4.59
N VAL A 21 4.96 -5.49 4.99
CA VAL A 21 4.08 -4.41 5.41
C VAL A 21 4.31 -3.19 4.55
N LEU A 22 3.25 -2.38 4.43
CA LEU A 22 3.33 -1.08 3.80
C LEU A 22 4.27 -0.18 4.60
N ASP A 23 5.21 0.46 3.93
CA ASP A 23 6.23 1.28 4.59
C ASP A 23 6.57 2.50 3.75
N ASN A 24 6.62 3.65 4.42
CA ASN A 24 7.12 4.89 3.85
C ASN A 24 8.66 4.88 3.87
N SER A 25 9.31 4.75 2.70
CA SER A 25 10.73 4.33 2.58
C SER A 25 11.76 5.18 3.33
N ASN A 26 11.37 6.37 3.79
CA ASN A 26 12.18 7.24 4.63
C ASN A 26 11.38 7.65 5.87
N SER A 27 12.06 7.74 7.01
CA SER A 27 11.50 8.16 8.30
C SER A 27 11.36 9.69 8.45
N GLY A 28 11.47 10.44 7.36
CA GLY A 28 11.36 11.91 7.35
C GLY A 28 10.05 12.41 6.73
N THR A 29 9.69 13.66 7.02
CA THR A 29 8.50 14.33 6.48
C THR A 29 8.73 14.90 5.07
N VAL A 30 9.19 14.07 4.14
CA VAL A 30 9.55 14.48 2.77
C VAL A 30 8.45 14.08 1.79
N ALA A 31 7.99 15.01 0.95
CA ALA A 31 7.06 14.72 -0.14
C ALA A 31 7.77 13.99 -1.30
N ASN A 32 7.01 13.27 -2.13
CA ASN A 32 7.53 12.33 -3.14
C ASN A 32 8.33 11.17 -2.57
N ASN A 33 8.13 10.83 -1.30
CA ASN A 33 8.81 9.68 -0.73
C ASN A 33 8.13 8.40 -1.23
N PRO A 34 8.86 7.45 -1.84
CA PRO A 34 8.23 6.25 -2.36
C PRO A 34 7.70 5.37 -1.22
N VAL A 35 6.56 4.75 -1.50
CA VAL A 35 6.00 3.72 -0.65
C VAL A 35 6.51 2.37 -1.15
N ILE A 36 6.95 1.59 -0.18
CA ILE A 36 7.51 0.26 -0.39
C ILE A 36 6.74 -0.74 0.45
N SER A 37 6.93 -2.01 0.13
CA SER A 37 6.51 -3.13 0.93
C SER A 37 7.77 -3.85 1.38
N GLN A 38 7.93 -3.99 2.69
CA GLN A 38 9.12 -4.60 3.27
C GLN A 38 8.80 -5.47 4.47
N ILE A 39 9.75 -6.29 4.90
CA ILE A 39 9.59 -7.12 6.09
C ILE A 39 9.19 -6.25 7.29
N PHE A 40 8.17 -6.70 8.04
CA PHE A 40 7.75 -6.06 9.28
C PHE A 40 8.89 -5.94 10.28
N ASN A 41 9.16 -4.73 10.78
CA ASN A 41 10.11 -4.50 11.85
C ASN A 41 9.36 -4.53 13.18
N SER A 42 9.86 -5.29 14.16
CA SER A 42 9.27 -5.34 15.51
C SER A 42 10.25 -4.75 16.53
N PRO A 43 9.88 -3.70 17.29
CA PRO A 43 8.59 -3.00 17.24
C PRO A 43 8.42 -2.20 15.94
N GLU A 44 7.16 -1.96 15.57
CA GLU A 44 6.84 -1.16 14.38
C GLU A 44 7.41 0.25 14.50
N THR A 45 7.94 0.74 13.38
CA THR A 45 8.44 2.10 13.27
C THR A 45 7.34 3.02 12.76
N PHE A 46 7.44 4.34 12.99
CA PHE A 46 6.41 5.30 12.55
C PHE A 46 6.12 5.26 11.04
N ASN A 47 7.09 4.88 10.21
CA ASN A 47 6.92 4.70 8.76
C ASN A 47 6.12 3.44 8.39
N GLN A 48 5.90 2.52 9.32
CA GLN A 48 5.06 1.32 9.18
C GLN A 48 3.66 1.50 9.78
N GLN A 49 3.39 2.64 10.42
CA GLN A 49 2.09 2.98 10.96
C GLN A 49 1.29 3.82 9.97
N TRP A 50 0.05 3.40 9.69
CA TRP A 50 -0.82 4.02 8.70
C TRP A 50 -2.17 4.36 9.30
N GLN A 51 -2.66 5.56 8.98
CA GLN A 51 -3.93 6.08 9.48
C GLN A 51 -4.93 6.20 8.35
N PHE A 52 -6.09 5.58 8.52
CA PHE A 52 -7.21 5.64 7.57
C PHE A 52 -8.21 6.67 8.07
N ASN A 53 -8.33 7.78 7.35
CA ASN A 53 -9.21 8.90 7.71
C ASN A 53 -10.45 8.86 6.83
N LEU A 54 -11.59 8.44 7.40
CA LEU A 54 -12.87 8.40 6.69
C LEU A 54 -13.41 9.82 6.51
N ASN A 55 -13.69 10.19 5.26
CA ASN A 55 -14.52 11.35 4.96
C ASN A 55 -16.00 10.94 5.01
N ALA A 56 -16.70 11.33 6.08
CA ALA A 56 -18.11 10.99 6.30
C ALA A 56 -19.07 11.50 5.20
N THR A 57 -18.67 12.51 4.43
CA THR A 57 -19.49 13.07 3.34
C THR A 57 -19.41 12.23 2.08
N THR A 58 -18.21 11.76 1.73
CA THR A 58 -17.98 11.00 0.48
C THR A 58 -17.95 9.49 0.69
N GLY A 59 -17.73 9.03 1.92
CA GLY A 59 -17.51 7.61 2.24
C GLY A 59 -16.11 7.10 1.86
N PHE A 60 -15.22 7.96 1.36
CA PHE A 60 -13.87 7.58 0.98
C PHE A 60 -12.86 7.83 2.09
N TYR A 61 -11.76 7.09 2.06
CA TYR A 61 -10.65 7.22 2.99
C TYR A 61 -9.52 8.04 2.37
N THR A 62 -8.88 8.90 3.15
CA THR A 62 -7.50 9.31 2.88
C THR A 62 -6.57 8.53 3.79
N ILE A 63 -5.39 8.18 3.28
CA ILE A 63 -4.45 7.31 4.02
C ILE A 63 -3.20 8.12 4.37
N GLY A 64 -2.96 8.35 5.66
CA GLY A 64 -1.80 9.06 6.19
C GLY A 64 -0.75 8.11 6.78
N ASN A 65 0.48 8.59 6.97
CA ASN A 65 1.58 7.82 7.58
C ASN A 65 2.05 8.46 8.90
N GLY A 66 2.41 7.59 9.87
CA GLY A 66 2.74 7.94 11.25
C GLY A 66 3.97 8.84 11.42
N VAL A 67 4.88 8.88 10.44
CA VAL A 67 6.07 9.77 10.45
C VAL A 67 5.71 11.25 10.57
N SER A 68 4.51 11.64 10.14
CA SER A 68 4.13 13.05 10.04
C SER A 68 3.46 13.65 11.28
N GLY A 69 3.41 12.93 12.42
CA GLY A 69 2.71 13.42 13.61
C GLY A 69 1.21 13.67 13.37
N GLY A 70 0.66 13.02 12.33
CA GLY A 70 -0.77 12.88 12.13
C GLY A 70 -1.40 13.59 10.94
N ASN A 71 -0.74 14.46 10.14
CA ASN A 71 -1.46 15.15 9.05
C ASN A 71 -0.64 15.78 7.89
N ALA A 72 0.69 15.62 7.81
CA ALA A 72 1.41 16.29 6.72
C ALA A 72 1.48 15.46 5.44
N LEU A 73 1.54 14.12 5.53
CA LEU A 73 1.82 13.24 4.41
C LEU A 73 0.73 12.19 4.19
N PHE A 74 0.24 12.11 2.95
CA PHE A 74 -0.80 11.19 2.53
C PHE A 74 -0.35 10.38 1.32
N LEU A 75 -0.87 9.15 1.23
CA LEU A 75 -0.69 8.27 0.11
C LEU A 75 -1.26 8.90 -1.16
N SER A 76 -0.43 8.97 -2.20
CA SER A 76 -0.75 9.62 -3.46
C SER A 76 0.14 9.11 -4.60
N TYR A 77 0.02 9.74 -5.77
CA TYR A 77 0.92 9.58 -6.91
C TYR A 77 2.14 10.51 -6.78
N PRO A 78 3.26 10.20 -7.47
CA PRO A 78 4.41 11.09 -7.53
C PRO A 78 4.02 12.44 -8.16
N ALA A 79 4.54 13.55 -7.63
CA ALA A 79 4.17 14.91 -8.06
C ALA A 79 4.51 15.22 -9.54
N ALA A 80 5.40 14.44 -10.15
CA ALA A 80 5.75 14.56 -11.58
C ALA A 80 4.71 13.92 -12.52
N THR A 81 3.73 13.18 -12.00
CA THR A 81 2.73 12.49 -12.81
C THR A 81 1.58 13.45 -13.14
N THR A 82 1.39 13.71 -14.43
CA THR A 82 0.30 14.56 -14.90
C THR A 82 -1.05 13.98 -14.48
N PRO A 83 -2.02 14.80 -14.01
CA PRO A 83 -3.28 14.30 -13.42
C PRO A 83 -4.17 13.46 -14.34
N ASN A 84 -3.92 13.44 -15.66
CA ASN A 84 -4.86 12.93 -16.66
C ASN A 84 -4.33 11.73 -17.48
N MET A 85 -3.21 11.12 -17.12
CA MET A 85 -2.77 9.87 -17.74
C MET A 85 -3.15 8.70 -16.82
N LEU A 86 -3.63 7.59 -17.40
CA LEU A 86 -3.86 6.34 -16.67
C LEU A 86 -2.58 5.96 -15.91
N LYS A 87 -2.63 6.06 -14.59
CA LYS A 87 -1.48 5.89 -13.68
C LYS A 87 -1.25 4.43 -13.28
N THR A 88 -1.58 3.50 -14.18
CA THR A 88 -1.26 2.10 -13.98
C THR A 88 0.25 1.90 -13.99
N PHE A 89 0.77 1.22 -12.97
CA PHE A 89 2.18 1.01 -12.65
C PHE A 89 2.95 2.21 -12.07
N ASP A 90 2.28 3.33 -11.75
CA ASP A 90 2.95 4.39 -11.00
C ASP A 90 3.27 3.90 -9.58
N GLN A 91 4.51 4.16 -9.13
CA GLN A 91 4.91 3.87 -7.76
C GLN A 91 4.13 4.76 -6.80
N ALA A 92 3.51 4.17 -5.80
CA ALA A 92 2.85 4.89 -4.73
C ALA A 92 3.86 5.77 -3.98
N SER A 93 3.45 6.97 -3.61
CA SER A 93 4.32 7.93 -2.93
C SER A 93 3.56 8.71 -1.88
N MET A 94 4.30 9.28 -0.94
CA MET A 94 3.77 10.20 0.06
C MET A 94 3.81 11.63 -0.45
N GLN A 95 2.69 12.35 -0.35
CA GLN A 95 2.57 13.75 -0.75
C GLN A 95 1.99 14.61 0.37
N LEU A 96 2.20 15.91 0.30
CA LEU A 96 1.53 16.86 1.21
C LEU A 96 0.00 16.82 1.00
N GLY A 97 -0.77 17.09 2.06
CA GLY A 97 -2.22 16.87 2.10
C GLY A 97 -3.07 17.48 0.98
N GLY A 98 -2.60 18.52 0.30
CA GLY A 98 -3.26 19.06 -0.89
C GLY A 98 -3.28 18.12 -2.11
N GLN A 99 -2.59 16.98 -2.05
CA GLN A 99 -2.52 15.97 -3.11
C GLN A 99 -2.97 14.57 -2.63
N ALA A 100 -3.65 14.48 -1.47
CA ALA A 100 -4.13 13.20 -0.97
C ALA A 100 -5.12 12.54 -1.95
N LEU A 101 -4.96 11.24 -2.17
CA LEU A 101 -5.94 10.45 -2.91
C LEU A 101 -7.09 10.01 -2.02
N ASN A 102 -8.24 9.82 -2.65
CA ASN A 102 -9.41 9.21 -2.03
C ASN A 102 -9.40 7.71 -2.36
N PHE A 103 -9.61 6.89 -1.33
CA PHE A 103 -9.56 5.44 -1.44
C PHE A 103 -10.89 4.81 -1.04
N ILE A 104 -11.24 3.76 -1.77
CA ILE A 104 -12.23 2.76 -1.35
C ILE A 104 -11.45 1.64 -0.66
N VAL A 105 -11.89 1.24 0.53
CA VAL A 105 -11.36 0.07 1.25
C VAL A 105 -12.41 -1.03 1.17
N ASP A 106 -12.16 -2.03 0.32
CA ASP A 106 -13.09 -3.13 0.07
C ASP A 106 -12.67 -4.39 0.85
N CYS A 107 -13.35 -4.63 1.96
CA CYS A 107 -13.01 -5.71 2.89
C CYS A 107 -13.31 -7.09 2.29
N THR A 108 -12.28 -7.94 2.21
CA THR A 108 -12.38 -9.33 1.76
C THR A 108 -12.42 -10.33 2.91
N GLY A 109 -12.15 -9.87 4.13
CA GLY A 109 -12.12 -10.68 5.35
C GLY A 109 -12.19 -9.80 6.59
N SER A 110 -12.01 -10.40 7.78
CA SER A 110 -12.06 -9.68 9.06
C SER A 110 -10.94 -8.65 9.24
N ASN A 111 -9.80 -8.88 8.59
CA ASN A 111 -8.63 -8.00 8.66
C ASN A 111 -7.91 -7.90 7.31
N THR A 112 -8.61 -8.17 6.20
CA THR A 112 -8.04 -8.08 4.86
C THR A 112 -8.92 -7.23 3.95
N ALA A 113 -8.32 -6.42 3.08
CA ALA A 113 -9.05 -5.60 2.12
C ALA A 113 -8.24 -5.33 0.84
N PHE A 114 -8.94 -4.93 -0.21
CA PHE A 114 -8.34 -4.18 -1.31
C PHE A 114 -8.36 -2.69 -0.99
N ILE A 115 -7.32 -1.96 -1.40
CA ILE A 115 -7.23 -0.51 -1.28
C ILE A 115 -7.23 0.06 -2.70
N LEU A 116 -8.32 0.72 -3.08
CA LEU A 116 -8.58 1.16 -4.45
C LEU A 116 -8.62 2.68 -4.54
N ASP A 117 -7.92 3.29 -5.49
CA ASP A 117 -8.10 4.70 -5.84
C ASP A 117 -9.53 4.92 -6.35
N ALA A 118 -10.28 5.82 -5.71
CA ALA A 118 -11.67 6.10 -6.03
C ALA A 118 -11.86 6.79 -7.40
N VAL A 119 -10.81 7.36 -7.99
CA VAL A 119 -10.89 8.07 -9.29
C VAL A 119 -10.57 7.15 -10.46
N PHE A 120 -9.46 6.42 -10.38
CA PHE A 120 -8.97 5.58 -11.48
C PHE A 120 -9.26 4.09 -11.29
N GLU A 121 -9.87 3.70 -10.16
CA GLU A 121 -10.20 2.31 -9.81
C GLU A 121 -8.97 1.38 -9.86
N THR A 122 -7.79 1.94 -9.56
CA THR A 122 -6.54 1.19 -9.47
C THR A 122 -6.34 0.68 -8.05
N ALA A 123 -5.89 -0.56 -7.92
CA ALA A 123 -5.58 -1.20 -6.65
C ALA A 123 -4.11 -0.97 -6.26
N LEU A 124 -3.90 -0.67 -4.98
CA LEU A 124 -2.58 -0.69 -4.38
C LEU A 124 -2.02 -2.12 -4.42
N THR A 125 -0.88 -2.31 -5.07
CA THR A 125 -0.26 -3.63 -5.31
C THR A 125 1.12 -3.68 -4.70
N SER A 126 1.44 -4.76 -3.97
CA SER A 126 2.80 -5.09 -3.55
C SER A 126 3.40 -6.21 -4.39
N TRP A 127 4.61 -6.00 -4.89
CA TRP A 127 5.35 -6.98 -5.68
C TRP A 127 6.33 -7.78 -4.83
N ALA A 128 5.88 -8.80 -4.10
CA ALA A 128 6.81 -9.68 -3.38
C ALA A 128 7.86 -10.27 -4.36
N GLN A 129 9.16 -10.03 -4.08
CA GLN A 129 10.26 -10.62 -4.84
C GLN A 129 11.04 -11.58 -3.93
N GLU A 130 11.25 -12.82 -4.40
CA GLU A 130 11.87 -13.90 -3.61
C GLU A 130 13.27 -13.55 -3.05
N SER A 131 13.97 -12.61 -3.69
CA SER A 131 15.33 -12.20 -3.32
C SER A 131 15.41 -10.80 -2.70
N SER A 132 14.29 -10.06 -2.60
CA SER A 132 14.30 -8.70 -2.06
C SER A 132 13.45 -8.60 -0.80
N THR A 133 14.02 -8.00 0.24
CA THR A 133 13.31 -7.66 1.47
C THR A 133 12.51 -6.36 1.34
N ILE A 134 12.68 -5.64 0.24
CA ILE A 134 12.03 -4.36 -0.07
C ILE A 134 11.52 -4.39 -1.51
N THR A 135 10.26 -4.06 -1.71
CA THR A 135 9.60 -4.11 -3.01
C THR A 135 8.79 -2.85 -3.25
N PRO A 136 8.69 -2.36 -4.49
CA PRO A 136 7.87 -1.20 -4.78
C PRO A 136 6.40 -1.53 -4.55
N VAL A 137 5.64 -0.52 -4.13
CA VAL A 137 4.18 -0.54 -4.12
C VAL A 137 3.69 0.35 -5.25
N THR A 138 2.77 -0.17 -6.06
CA THR A 138 2.28 0.49 -7.28
C THR A 138 0.77 0.58 -7.28
N TYR A 139 0.22 1.45 -8.13
CA TYR A 139 -1.21 1.47 -8.46
C TYR A 139 -1.45 0.71 -9.76
N GLU A 140 -2.30 -0.30 -9.77
CA GLU A 140 -2.52 -1.13 -10.96
C GLU A 140 -3.99 -1.44 -11.19
N GLY A 141 -4.33 -1.90 -12.40
CA GLY A 141 -5.69 -2.33 -12.70
C GLY A 141 -6.16 -3.38 -11.68
N PHE A 142 -7.35 -3.16 -11.11
CA PHE A 142 -7.92 -4.10 -10.15
C PHE A 142 -8.35 -5.40 -10.85
N ASP A 143 -7.77 -6.52 -10.42
CA ASP A 143 -8.09 -7.87 -10.92
C ASP A 143 -8.24 -8.90 -9.78
N GLY A 144 -8.13 -8.45 -8.52
CA GLY A 144 -8.35 -9.26 -7.33
C GLY A 144 -7.22 -10.25 -7.03
N ARG A 145 -6.03 -10.06 -7.64
CA ARG A 145 -4.89 -10.93 -7.40
C ARG A 145 -4.34 -10.82 -5.97
N PRO A 146 -3.63 -11.86 -5.45
CA PRO A 146 -3.11 -11.86 -4.09
C PRO A 146 -2.21 -10.67 -3.74
N GLU A 147 -1.47 -10.13 -4.71
CA GLU A 147 -0.59 -8.98 -4.57
C GLU A 147 -1.34 -7.66 -4.25
N GLN A 148 -2.65 -7.63 -4.47
CA GLN A 148 -3.55 -6.50 -4.18
C GLN A 148 -4.23 -6.62 -2.82
N VAL A 149 -4.12 -7.76 -2.14
CA VAL A 149 -4.76 -8.00 -0.85
C VAL A 149 -3.85 -7.52 0.27
N TRP A 150 -4.34 -6.55 1.05
CA TRP A 150 -3.65 -6.01 2.20
C TRP A 150 -4.21 -6.58 3.49
N THR A 151 -3.33 -6.90 4.44
CA THR A 151 -3.71 -7.35 5.78
C THR A 151 -3.47 -6.22 6.77
N PHE A 152 -4.47 -5.94 7.60
CA PHE A 152 -4.40 -4.97 8.68
C PHE A 152 -3.97 -5.68 9.96
N LEU A 153 -3.02 -5.07 10.67
CA LEU A 153 -2.53 -5.54 11.95
C LEU A 153 -3.13 -4.63 13.03
N ASP A 154 -3.61 -5.25 14.11
CA ASP A 154 -4.13 -4.58 15.31
C ASP A 154 -3.01 -4.27 16.32
#